data_AF-A0A9W6L0U0-F1
#
_entry.id   AF-A0A9W6L0U0-F1
#
_cell.length_a   1.000
_cell.length_b   1.000
_cell.length_c   1.000
_cell.angle_alpha   90.00
_cell.angle_beta   90.00
_cell.angle_gamma   90.00
#
_symmetry.space_group_name_H-M   'P 1'
#
loop_
_entity.id
_entity.type
_entity.pdbx_description
1 polymer ?
#
loop_
_entity_poly.entity_id
_entity_poly.type
_entity_poly.pdbx_seq_one_letter_code
_entity_poly.pdbx_strand_id
1 'polypeptide(L)'
;MELPGRAPAWVGRVERRTDGPDALDLSVDPRYLAARLLVTAGGVPAGLISVGLTGGRATTSTVRAAIEEQLGPDTGEEQALPPSVEPLTVVIATRGRAESLRTSIAAVVAGDHPAVTVVVVDNDPPDESTRLVAEEFADRGVVYVRERRRGLSVGRNRGLREAVTRLVAFTDDDTEVDRQWAGRIAAVFAAEPDLACLSGPVIGAVLETEEQLAAERALVWNRGFEARRYSLADPPADSAIFPFSPGLFGIGANFAVRADVARAVGGFDEALGAGAPTRGGEDCEFMVRLVLAGHRVGYDPGAFVWHHHRSSPEELRSQLRGYSMGLGAFLTKIALDPRAGAMAAKRIPAAFAQFRQIGARESTAGEGVAAGSLGERLAWIVDGGSAYVRGRRATRRVGGRVPRLSPVNSYVTSDR
;
A
#
# COMPACT_ATOMS: atom_id res chain seq x y z
N MET A 1 -17.74 9.83 14.23
CA MET A 1 -18.12 8.68 15.09
C MET A 1 -17.11 7.56 14.90
N GLU A 2 -16.46 7.07 15.97
CA GLU A 2 -15.57 5.90 15.88
C GLU A 2 -16.35 4.66 15.39
N LEU A 3 -15.67 3.73 14.70
CA LEU A 3 -16.27 2.44 14.34
C LEU A 3 -16.88 1.80 15.60
N PRO A 4 -18.09 1.21 15.53
CA PRO A 4 -18.66 0.52 16.68
C PRO A 4 -17.68 -0.55 17.18
N GLY A 5 -17.45 -0.61 18.48
CA GLY A 5 -16.28 -1.32 19.06
C GLY A 5 -16.11 -2.77 18.58
N ARG A 6 -17.21 -3.52 18.42
CA ARG A 6 -17.21 -4.94 18.03
C ARG A 6 -18.26 -5.35 16.98
N ALA A 7 -19.10 -4.43 16.52
CA ALA A 7 -20.19 -4.78 15.61
C ALA A 7 -19.73 -4.73 14.14
N PRO A 8 -20.20 -5.66 13.28
CA PRO A 8 -19.86 -5.65 11.87
C PRO A 8 -20.33 -4.34 11.21
N ALA A 9 -19.49 -3.80 10.33
CA ALA A 9 -19.79 -2.62 9.54
C ALA A 9 -19.81 -2.95 8.06
N TRP A 10 -20.87 -2.53 7.37
CA TRP A 10 -20.93 -2.63 5.91
C TRP A 10 -19.96 -1.62 5.29
N VAL A 11 -19.12 -2.04 4.36
CA VAL A 11 -18.19 -1.15 3.66
C VAL A 11 -18.79 -0.73 2.32
N GLY A 12 -18.72 0.55 2.01
CA GLY A 12 -19.20 1.05 0.71
C GLY A 12 -18.60 2.38 0.30
N ARG A 13 -19.03 2.86 -0.85
CA ARG A 13 -18.65 4.16 -1.43
C ARG A 13 -19.88 5.00 -1.68
N VAL A 14 -19.77 6.30 -1.43
CA VAL A 14 -20.79 7.30 -1.78
C VAL A 14 -20.14 8.49 -2.47
N GLU A 15 -20.81 9.04 -3.48
CA GLU A 15 -20.42 10.28 -4.12
C GLU A 15 -21.08 11.46 -3.40
N ARG A 16 -20.31 12.45 -2.97
CA ARG A 16 -20.81 13.60 -2.22
C ARG A 16 -21.66 14.51 -3.11
N ARG A 17 -21.27 14.64 -4.38
CA ARG A 17 -21.84 15.58 -5.36
C ARG A 17 -22.97 15.00 -6.20
N THR A 18 -23.56 13.86 -5.81
CA THR A 18 -24.75 13.34 -6.50
C THR A 18 -26.00 14.14 -6.14
N ASP A 19 -26.77 14.46 -7.18
CA ASP A 19 -28.06 15.13 -7.09
C ASP A 19 -29.21 14.12 -7.04
N GLY A 20 -30.11 14.26 -6.07
CA GLY A 20 -31.32 13.46 -5.94
C GLY A 20 -31.78 13.27 -4.49
N PRO A 21 -33.11 13.17 -4.24
CA PRO A 21 -33.66 13.02 -2.90
C PRO A 21 -33.25 11.72 -2.20
N ASP A 22 -33.09 10.63 -2.95
CA ASP A 22 -32.73 9.30 -2.45
C ASP A 22 -31.34 8.84 -2.92
N ALA A 23 -30.52 9.75 -3.44
CA ALA A 23 -29.25 9.43 -4.09
C ALA A 23 -28.23 8.72 -3.18
N LEU A 24 -28.43 8.78 -1.86
CA LEU A 24 -27.55 8.21 -0.85
C LEU A 24 -28.28 7.26 0.12
N ASP A 25 -29.49 6.82 -0.21
CA ASP A 25 -30.21 5.85 0.61
C ASP A 25 -29.45 4.52 0.65
N LEU A 26 -29.20 4.04 1.88
CA LEU A 26 -28.55 2.76 2.12
C LEU A 26 -29.58 1.71 2.51
N SER A 27 -29.51 0.56 1.86
CA SER A 27 -30.29 -0.63 2.19
C SER A 27 -29.40 -1.86 2.03
N VAL A 28 -28.88 -2.36 3.14
CA VAL A 28 -27.96 -3.50 3.22
C VAL A 28 -28.54 -4.59 4.12
N ASP A 29 -27.80 -5.68 4.29
CA ASP A 29 -28.23 -6.77 5.18
C ASP A 29 -28.51 -6.22 6.61
N PRO A 30 -29.67 -6.55 7.21
CA PRO A 30 -30.03 -6.07 8.55
C PRO A 30 -29.04 -6.43 9.66
N ARG A 31 -28.12 -7.37 9.44
CA ARG A 31 -27.04 -7.71 10.38
C ARG A 31 -26.06 -6.56 10.64
N TYR A 32 -25.93 -5.62 9.70
CA TYR A 32 -25.02 -4.49 9.86
C TYR A 32 -25.68 -3.37 10.66
N LEU A 33 -25.02 -2.96 11.74
CA LEU A 33 -25.45 -1.86 12.60
C LEU A 33 -24.82 -0.51 12.23
N ALA A 34 -23.80 -0.55 11.36
CA ALA A 34 -23.14 0.63 10.84
C ALA A 34 -22.66 0.41 9.40
N ALA A 35 -22.46 1.52 8.70
CA ALA A 35 -21.77 1.58 7.42
C ALA A 35 -20.47 2.37 7.57
N ARG A 36 -19.38 1.86 7.01
CA ARG A 36 -18.11 2.54 6.82
C ARG A 36 -18.03 2.97 5.35
N LEU A 37 -18.17 4.26 5.10
CA LEU A 37 -18.34 4.79 3.74
C LEU A 37 -17.11 5.59 3.32
N LEU A 38 -16.54 5.23 2.18
CA LEU A 38 -15.63 6.11 1.44
C LEU A 38 -16.46 7.18 0.74
N VAL A 39 -16.29 8.42 1.16
CA VAL A 39 -16.91 9.58 0.54
C VAL A 39 -15.98 10.08 -0.56
N THR A 40 -16.43 10.03 -1.81
CA THR A 40 -15.75 10.65 -2.95
C THR A 40 -16.39 11.99 -3.29
N ALA A 41 -15.61 12.91 -3.85
CA ALA A 41 -16.08 14.14 -4.47
C ALA A 41 -15.50 14.19 -5.90
N GLY A 42 -16.35 14.06 -6.92
CA GLY A 42 -15.91 13.95 -8.31
C GLY A 42 -15.09 12.68 -8.60
N GLY A 43 -15.30 11.62 -7.81
CA GLY A 43 -14.53 10.39 -7.92
C GLY A 43 -13.22 10.35 -7.12
N VAL A 44 -12.76 11.48 -6.57
CA VAL A 44 -11.59 11.51 -5.68
C VAL A 44 -12.03 11.33 -4.23
N PRO A 45 -11.43 10.40 -3.47
CA PRO A 45 -11.68 10.26 -2.04
C PRO A 45 -11.45 11.56 -1.25
N ALA A 46 -12.47 11.96 -0.49
CA ALA A 46 -12.45 13.10 0.43
C ALA A 46 -12.36 12.65 1.90
N GLY A 47 -12.82 11.43 2.21
CA GLY A 47 -12.88 10.97 3.59
C GLY A 47 -13.47 9.58 3.78
N LEU A 48 -13.28 9.02 4.97
CA LEU A 48 -14.00 7.83 5.43
C LEU A 48 -14.88 8.21 6.62
N ILE A 49 -16.18 8.00 6.48
CA ILE A 49 -17.16 8.29 7.53
C ILE A 49 -17.80 7.01 8.07
N SER A 50 -18.32 7.09 9.28
CA SER A 50 -19.14 6.02 9.87
C SER A 50 -20.58 6.51 9.99
N VAL A 51 -21.54 5.70 9.54
CA VAL A 51 -22.97 6.00 9.60
C VAL A 51 -23.68 4.89 10.37
N GLY A 52 -24.53 5.23 11.34
CA GLY A 52 -25.34 4.24 12.05
C GLY A 52 -26.47 3.74 11.15
N LEU A 53 -26.77 2.44 11.22
CA LEU A 53 -27.85 1.81 10.45
C LEU A 53 -28.95 1.33 11.39
N THR A 54 -30.21 1.49 11.00
CA THR A 54 -31.37 0.91 11.68
C THR A 54 -31.97 -0.18 10.80
N GLY A 55 -31.86 -1.45 11.21
CA GLY A 55 -32.32 -2.58 10.41
C GLY A 55 -31.65 -2.66 9.03
N GLY A 56 -30.35 -2.33 8.94
CA GLY A 56 -29.59 -2.30 7.68
C GLY A 56 -29.89 -1.09 6.80
N ARG A 57 -30.59 -0.06 7.30
CA ARG A 57 -30.98 1.12 6.51
C ARG A 57 -30.46 2.45 7.09
N ALA A 58 -30.16 3.38 6.21
CA ALA A 58 -29.97 4.80 6.51
C ALA A 58 -30.50 5.64 5.34
N THR A 59 -31.17 6.75 5.66
CA THR A 59 -31.70 7.67 4.64
C THR A 59 -30.60 8.60 4.13
N THR A 60 -30.83 9.20 2.97
CA THR A 60 -29.98 10.24 2.38
C THR A 60 -29.73 11.38 3.37
N SER A 61 -30.75 11.79 4.15
CA SER A 61 -30.60 12.81 5.20
C SER A 61 -29.61 12.39 6.30
N THR A 62 -29.68 11.14 6.76
CA THR A 62 -28.73 10.60 7.75
C THR A 62 -27.31 10.53 7.20
N VAL A 63 -27.13 10.06 5.96
CA VAL A 63 -25.82 9.99 5.33
C VAL A 63 -25.22 11.38 5.10
N ARG A 64 -26.00 12.34 4.60
CA ARG A 64 -25.54 13.73 4.40
C ARG A 64 -25.17 14.42 5.71
N ALA A 65 -25.96 14.22 6.77
CA ALA A 65 -25.63 14.74 8.09
C ALA A 65 -24.30 14.18 8.60
N ALA A 66 -24.05 12.88 8.42
CA ALA A 66 -22.80 12.24 8.80
C ALA A 66 -21.59 12.73 7.97
N ILE A 67 -21.78 13.01 6.67
CA ILE A 67 -20.76 13.63 5.81
C ILE A 67 -20.38 15.02 6.36
N GLU A 68 -21.38 15.88 6.60
CA GLU A 68 -21.14 17.25 7.07
C GLU A 68 -20.50 17.27 8.47
N GLU A 69 -20.98 16.43 9.40
CA GLU A 69 -20.45 16.34 10.75
C GLU A 69 -18.98 15.87 10.77
N GLN A 70 -18.62 14.89 9.93
CA GLN A 70 -17.33 14.21 10.02
C GLN A 70 -16.28 14.74 9.06
N LEU A 71 -16.68 15.29 7.91
CA LEU A 71 -15.77 15.84 6.90
C LEU A 71 -15.85 17.36 6.77
N GLY A 72 -16.88 18.00 7.34
CA GLY A 72 -17.14 19.42 7.12
C GLY A 72 -17.61 19.71 5.70
N PRO A 73 -17.65 20.98 5.27
CA PRO A 73 -18.17 21.39 3.96
C PRO A 73 -17.32 20.86 2.80
N ASP A 74 -17.93 20.73 1.61
CA ASP A 74 -17.17 20.43 0.38
C ASP A 74 -16.35 21.66 0.03
N THR A 75 -15.02 21.53 0.05
CA THR A 75 -14.12 22.63 -0.28
C THR A 75 -14.08 22.91 -1.78
N GLY A 76 -14.59 22.01 -2.63
CA GLY A 76 -14.59 22.18 -4.08
C GLY A 76 -13.20 22.05 -4.72
N GLU A 77 -12.15 21.78 -3.93
CA GLU A 77 -10.75 21.76 -4.37
C GLU A 77 -10.37 20.43 -5.05
N GLU A 78 -11.16 20.02 -6.05
CA GLU A 78 -10.73 18.89 -6.88
C GLU A 78 -9.72 19.38 -7.92
N GLN A 79 -8.49 18.86 -7.83
CA GLN A 79 -7.52 19.11 -8.89
C GLN A 79 -7.89 18.25 -10.11
N ALA A 80 -8.50 18.90 -11.10
CA ALA A 80 -8.73 18.30 -12.41
C ALA A 80 -7.38 17.97 -13.06
N LEU A 81 -7.08 16.68 -13.21
CA LEU A 81 -5.91 16.22 -13.93
C LEU A 81 -6.27 16.01 -15.40
N PRO A 82 -5.35 16.32 -16.34
CA PRO A 82 -5.57 15.99 -17.73
C PRO A 82 -5.68 14.46 -17.88
N PRO A 83 -6.65 13.95 -18.68
CA PRO A 83 -6.70 12.53 -18.97
C PRO A 83 -5.41 12.11 -19.67
N SER A 84 -4.93 10.90 -19.34
CA SER A 84 -3.71 10.33 -19.90
C SER A 84 -4.00 8.92 -20.37
N VAL A 85 -3.46 8.57 -21.54
CA VAL A 85 -3.52 7.22 -22.11
C VAL A 85 -2.17 6.51 -22.03
N GLU A 86 -1.23 7.02 -21.22
CA GLU A 86 0.09 6.42 -21.03
C GLU A 86 -0.06 4.93 -20.63
N PRO A 87 0.52 3.99 -21.38
CA PRO A 87 0.40 2.57 -21.07
C PRO A 87 0.96 2.23 -19.69
N LEU A 88 0.25 1.35 -18.98
CA LEU A 88 0.57 0.92 -17.61
C LEU A 88 0.70 -0.60 -17.56
N THR A 89 1.80 -1.11 -17.01
CA THR A 89 1.90 -2.52 -16.62
C THR A 89 1.57 -2.65 -15.14
N VAL A 90 0.56 -3.46 -14.80
CA VAL A 90 0.21 -3.81 -13.42
C VAL A 90 0.84 -5.15 -13.08
N VAL A 91 1.69 -5.20 -12.07
CA VAL A 91 2.35 -6.43 -11.60
C VAL A 91 1.63 -6.92 -10.35
N ILE A 92 1.15 -8.16 -10.41
CA ILE A 92 0.56 -8.87 -9.26
C ILE A 92 1.42 -10.11 -9.01
N ALA A 93 2.17 -10.11 -7.91
CA ALA A 93 2.96 -11.26 -7.49
C ALA A 93 2.18 -12.08 -6.46
N THR A 94 1.99 -13.38 -6.73
CA THR A 94 1.11 -14.25 -5.95
C THR A 94 1.74 -15.61 -5.70
N ARG A 95 1.25 -16.36 -4.71
CA ARG A 95 1.68 -17.72 -4.41
C ARG A 95 0.55 -18.53 -3.79
N GLY A 96 -0.08 -19.40 -4.58
CA GLY A 96 -1.09 -20.34 -4.07
C GLY A 96 -2.38 -19.67 -3.58
N ARG A 97 -2.74 -18.51 -4.14
CA ARG A 97 -3.94 -17.73 -3.77
C ARG A 97 -4.83 -17.44 -4.99
N ALA A 98 -5.07 -18.46 -5.81
CA ALA A 98 -5.74 -18.35 -7.11
C ALA A 98 -7.11 -17.63 -7.05
N GLU A 99 -7.93 -17.89 -6.04
CA GLU A 99 -9.24 -17.22 -5.89
C GLU A 99 -9.11 -15.73 -5.59
N SER A 100 -8.21 -15.37 -4.66
CA SER A 100 -7.90 -13.97 -4.31
C SER A 100 -7.36 -13.22 -5.55
N LEU A 101 -6.46 -13.88 -6.27
CA LEU A 101 -5.91 -13.38 -7.53
C LEU A 101 -7.00 -13.14 -8.59
N ARG A 102 -7.96 -14.05 -8.74
CA ARG A 102 -9.06 -13.90 -9.70
C ARG A 102 -9.81 -12.60 -9.48
N THR A 103 -10.16 -12.30 -8.23
CA THR A 103 -10.83 -11.05 -7.85
C THR A 103 -9.96 -9.83 -8.16
N SER A 104 -8.67 -9.89 -7.83
CA SER A 104 -7.74 -8.78 -8.05
C SER A 104 -7.53 -8.49 -9.54
N ILE A 105 -7.35 -9.54 -10.36
CA ILE A 105 -7.27 -9.40 -11.82
C ILE A 105 -8.56 -8.78 -12.35
N ALA A 106 -9.72 -9.33 -11.98
CA ALA A 106 -11.02 -8.87 -12.44
C ALA A 106 -11.24 -7.37 -12.17
N ALA A 107 -10.83 -6.88 -10.99
CA ALA A 107 -10.88 -5.46 -10.65
C ALA A 107 -10.00 -4.61 -11.59
N VAL A 108 -8.75 -5.02 -11.82
CA VAL A 108 -7.81 -4.28 -12.69
C VAL A 108 -8.33 -4.22 -14.13
N VAL A 109 -8.77 -5.35 -14.69
CA VAL A 109 -9.21 -5.39 -16.10
C VAL A 109 -10.58 -4.75 -16.32
N ALA A 110 -11.36 -4.51 -15.26
CA ALA A 110 -12.63 -3.77 -15.32
C ALA A 110 -12.44 -2.23 -15.28
N GLY A 111 -11.22 -1.76 -15.07
CA GLY A 111 -10.86 -0.34 -15.08
C GLY A 111 -11.16 0.36 -16.40
N ASP A 112 -11.21 1.69 -16.37
CA ASP A 112 -11.53 2.52 -17.54
C ASP A 112 -10.32 2.93 -18.39
N HIS A 113 -9.09 2.66 -17.93
CA HIS A 113 -7.87 2.99 -18.67
C HIS A 113 -7.69 2.07 -19.89
N PRO A 114 -7.52 2.61 -21.11
CA PRO A 114 -7.53 1.80 -22.33
C PRO A 114 -6.25 0.98 -22.57
N ALA A 115 -5.16 1.26 -21.85
CA ALA A 115 -3.83 0.70 -22.12
C ALA A 115 -3.20 0.03 -20.88
N VAL A 116 -3.88 -0.97 -20.32
CA VAL A 116 -3.40 -1.76 -19.18
C VAL A 116 -2.93 -3.14 -19.65
N THR A 117 -1.77 -3.59 -19.15
CA THR A 117 -1.32 -4.98 -19.23
C THR A 117 -1.10 -5.50 -17.82
N VAL A 118 -1.66 -6.65 -17.47
CA VAL A 118 -1.44 -7.26 -16.16
C VAL A 118 -0.38 -8.35 -16.29
N VAL A 119 0.70 -8.27 -15.52
CA VAL A 119 1.69 -9.34 -15.41
C VAL A 119 1.47 -10.05 -14.09
N VAL A 120 0.93 -11.26 -14.15
CA VAL A 120 0.78 -12.16 -13.01
C VAL A 120 2.08 -12.91 -12.83
N VAL A 121 2.76 -12.68 -11.71
CA VAL A 121 3.98 -13.40 -11.34
C VAL A 121 3.63 -14.46 -10.32
N ASP A 122 3.56 -15.71 -10.79
CA ASP A 122 3.35 -16.88 -9.96
C ASP A 122 4.67 -17.29 -9.28
N ASN A 123 4.80 -16.94 -8.01
CA ASN A 123 6.04 -16.98 -7.25
C ASN A 123 6.15 -18.24 -6.40
N ASP A 124 6.98 -19.18 -6.82
CA ASP A 124 7.15 -20.50 -6.21
C ASP A 124 5.80 -21.24 -6.06
N PRO A 125 5.07 -21.47 -7.18
CA PRO A 125 3.74 -22.08 -7.17
C PRO A 125 3.74 -23.46 -6.51
N PRO A 126 2.76 -23.74 -5.63
CA PRO A 126 2.54 -25.09 -5.12
C PRO A 126 1.86 -26.01 -6.15
N ASP A 127 1.11 -25.45 -7.09
CA ASP A 127 0.33 -26.15 -8.12
C ASP A 127 0.07 -25.20 -9.33
N GLU A 128 -0.75 -25.63 -10.29
CA GLU A 128 -1.03 -24.88 -11.53
C GLU A 128 -2.28 -23.96 -11.43
N SER A 129 -2.92 -23.84 -10.26
CA SER A 129 -4.17 -23.06 -10.09
C SER A 129 -4.01 -21.59 -10.47
N THR A 130 -2.87 -20.99 -10.14
CA THR A 130 -2.55 -19.59 -10.47
C THR A 130 -2.43 -19.38 -11.98
N ARG A 131 -1.84 -20.35 -12.69
CA ARG A 131 -1.75 -20.31 -14.16
C ARG A 131 -3.14 -20.37 -14.80
N LEU A 132 -3.98 -21.30 -14.35
CA LEU A 132 -5.34 -21.47 -14.87
C LEU A 132 -6.15 -20.17 -14.70
N VAL A 133 -6.08 -19.53 -13.54
CA VAL A 133 -6.74 -18.24 -13.31
C VAL A 133 -6.20 -17.14 -14.23
N ALA A 134 -4.88 -17.03 -14.42
CA ALA A 134 -4.33 -16.03 -15.31
C ALA A 134 -4.76 -16.24 -16.78
N GLU A 135 -4.88 -17.50 -17.22
CA GLU A 135 -5.34 -17.89 -18.56
C GLU A 135 -6.81 -17.53 -18.81
N GLU A 136 -7.67 -17.49 -17.77
CA GLU A 136 -9.07 -17.04 -17.86
C GLU A 136 -9.19 -15.58 -18.36
N PHE A 137 -8.15 -14.77 -18.22
CA PHE A 137 -8.13 -13.34 -18.59
C PHE A 137 -7.11 -13.01 -19.68
N ALA A 138 -6.56 -14.01 -20.37
CA ALA A 138 -5.50 -13.79 -21.37
C ALA A 138 -5.96 -12.88 -22.53
N ASP A 139 -7.22 -12.96 -22.93
CA ASP A 139 -7.86 -12.11 -23.93
C ASP A 139 -8.04 -10.65 -23.48
N ARG A 140 -7.87 -10.38 -22.18
CA ARG A 140 -7.96 -9.05 -21.55
C ARG A 140 -6.61 -8.47 -21.16
N GLY A 141 -5.53 -8.92 -21.81
CA GLY A 141 -4.18 -8.37 -21.62
C GLY A 141 -3.48 -8.85 -20.35
N VAL A 142 -3.86 -10.03 -19.84
CA VAL A 142 -3.19 -10.68 -18.72
C VAL A 142 -2.11 -11.64 -19.21
N VAL A 143 -0.90 -11.51 -18.66
CA VAL A 143 0.29 -12.29 -19.00
C VAL A 143 0.74 -13.06 -17.77
N TYR A 144 0.78 -14.39 -17.88
CA TYR A 144 1.29 -15.28 -16.84
C TYR A 144 2.82 -15.42 -16.92
N VAL A 145 3.49 -15.29 -15.78
CA VAL A 145 4.93 -15.49 -15.65
C VAL A 145 5.24 -16.33 -14.42
N ARG A 146 5.94 -17.45 -14.63
CA ARG A 146 6.41 -18.30 -13.53
C ARG A 146 7.77 -17.84 -13.01
N GLU A 147 7.88 -17.70 -11.69
CA GLU A 147 9.14 -17.44 -10.98
C GLU A 147 9.38 -18.51 -9.93
N ARG A 148 10.44 -19.30 -10.07
CA ARG A 148 10.72 -20.45 -9.17
C ARG A 148 11.39 -20.03 -7.86
N ARG A 149 11.99 -18.84 -7.81
CA ARG A 149 12.66 -18.34 -6.61
C ARG A 149 11.63 -17.65 -5.70
N ARG A 150 11.32 -18.28 -4.58
CA ARG A 150 10.40 -17.73 -3.58
C ARG A 150 10.85 -16.37 -3.04
N GLY A 151 9.91 -15.45 -2.91
CA GLY A 151 10.07 -14.13 -2.30
C GLY A 151 9.31 -13.05 -3.07
N LEU A 152 8.53 -12.23 -2.37
CA LEU A 152 7.72 -11.17 -2.98
C LEU A 152 8.57 -10.17 -3.77
N SER A 153 9.70 -9.74 -3.22
CA SER A 153 10.67 -8.89 -3.93
C SER A 153 11.24 -9.55 -5.18
N VAL A 154 11.39 -10.88 -5.18
CA VAL A 154 11.81 -11.64 -6.37
C VAL A 154 10.71 -11.62 -7.43
N GLY A 155 9.45 -11.83 -7.01
CA GLY A 155 8.27 -11.72 -7.86
C GLY A 155 8.11 -10.32 -8.47
N ARG A 156 8.17 -9.27 -7.64
CA ARG A 156 8.10 -7.87 -8.11
C ARG A 156 9.24 -7.52 -9.06
N ASN A 157 10.47 -7.97 -8.78
CA ASN A 157 11.59 -7.82 -9.69
C ASN A 157 11.41 -8.59 -11.00
N ARG A 158 10.77 -9.75 -10.98
CA ARG A 158 10.41 -10.50 -12.20
C ARG A 158 9.41 -9.71 -13.01
N GLY A 159 8.31 -9.26 -12.41
CA GLY A 159 7.31 -8.43 -13.09
C GLY A 159 7.90 -7.15 -13.67
N LEU A 160 8.78 -6.46 -12.94
CA LEU A 160 9.50 -5.27 -13.44
C LEU A 160 10.39 -5.55 -14.66
N ARG A 161 10.93 -6.77 -14.80
CA ARG A 161 11.70 -7.17 -16.00
C ARG A 161 10.82 -7.44 -17.19
N GLU A 162 9.64 -8.01 -16.97
CA GLU A 162 8.67 -8.34 -18.02
C GLU A 162 7.87 -7.10 -18.47
N ALA A 163 7.75 -6.09 -17.61
CA ALA A 163 7.07 -4.85 -17.94
C ALA A 163 7.76 -4.10 -19.09
N VAL A 164 7.03 -3.84 -20.17
CA VAL A 164 7.53 -3.11 -21.35
C VAL A 164 7.14 -1.63 -21.36
N THR A 165 6.27 -1.22 -20.44
CA THR A 165 5.73 0.14 -20.34
C THR A 165 6.64 1.06 -19.52
N ARG A 166 6.41 2.37 -19.62
CA ARG A 166 7.14 3.38 -18.84
C ARG A 166 6.66 3.45 -17.40
N LEU A 167 5.40 3.13 -17.15
CA LEU A 167 4.80 3.11 -15.83
C LEU A 167 4.53 1.67 -15.40
N VAL A 168 5.00 1.31 -14.21
CA VAL A 168 4.71 0.00 -13.62
C VAL A 168 4.00 0.22 -12.29
N ALA A 169 2.77 -0.29 -12.19
CA ALA A 169 2.05 -0.36 -10.93
C ALA A 169 2.21 -1.74 -10.28
N PHE A 170 2.22 -1.75 -8.95
CA PHE A 170 2.25 -2.94 -8.13
C PHE A 170 1.02 -2.94 -7.24
N THR A 171 0.34 -4.07 -7.23
CA THR A 171 -0.77 -4.33 -6.33
C THR A 171 -0.75 -5.79 -5.89
N ASP A 172 -1.42 -6.11 -4.79
CA ASP A 172 -1.34 -7.43 -4.17
C ASP A 172 -2.57 -8.28 -4.57
N ASP A 173 -2.46 -9.60 -4.42
CA ASP A 173 -3.51 -10.55 -4.82
C ASP A 173 -4.74 -10.55 -3.90
N ASP A 174 -4.78 -9.73 -2.87
CA ASP A 174 -5.92 -9.52 -1.96
C ASP A 174 -6.43 -8.07 -2.00
N THR A 175 -6.30 -7.43 -3.17
CA THR A 175 -6.77 -6.06 -3.38
C THR A 175 -7.72 -5.92 -4.57
N GLU A 176 -8.65 -4.98 -4.46
CA GLU A 176 -9.52 -4.54 -5.55
C GLU A 176 -9.24 -3.07 -5.84
N VAL A 177 -8.69 -2.80 -7.02
CA VAL A 177 -8.43 -1.42 -7.45
C VAL A 177 -9.73 -0.71 -7.85
N ASP A 178 -9.80 0.60 -7.63
CA ASP A 178 -10.92 1.39 -8.16
C ASP A 178 -10.90 1.41 -9.70
N ARG A 179 -12.08 1.56 -10.31
CA ARG A 179 -12.22 1.62 -11.77
C ARG A 179 -11.34 2.70 -12.40
N GLN A 180 -11.16 3.82 -11.72
CA GLN A 180 -10.38 4.98 -12.20
C GLN A 180 -8.89 4.90 -11.79
N TRP A 181 -8.47 3.84 -11.07
CA TRP A 181 -7.14 3.75 -10.47
C TRP A 181 -6.00 3.88 -11.48
N ALA A 182 -6.04 3.10 -12.56
CA ALA A 182 -5.02 3.14 -13.61
C ALA A 182 -5.01 4.50 -14.36
N GLY A 183 -6.20 5.03 -14.67
CA GLY A 183 -6.35 6.33 -15.33
C GLY A 183 -5.82 7.47 -14.46
N ARG A 184 -6.10 7.44 -13.15
CA ARG A 184 -5.59 8.41 -12.17
C ARG A 184 -4.07 8.36 -12.07
N ILE A 185 -3.48 7.17 -11.98
CA ILE A 185 -2.02 6.98 -11.98
C ILE A 185 -1.41 7.61 -13.24
N ALA A 186 -1.93 7.26 -14.42
CA ALA A 186 -1.43 7.79 -15.69
C ALA A 186 -1.55 9.31 -15.77
N ALA A 187 -2.66 9.88 -15.28
CA ALA A 187 -2.91 11.32 -15.26
C ALA A 187 -1.93 12.07 -14.35
N VAL A 188 -1.66 11.55 -13.14
CA VAL A 188 -0.68 12.17 -12.22
C VAL A 188 0.73 12.13 -12.81
N PHE A 189 1.18 11.00 -13.36
CA PHE A 189 2.52 10.91 -13.96
C PHE A 189 2.68 11.76 -15.22
N ALA A 190 1.58 12.06 -15.93
CA ALA A 190 1.58 13.00 -17.05
C ALA A 190 1.66 14.46 -16.57
N ALA A 191 0.94 14.81 -15.50
CA ALA A 191 0.97 16.14 -14.91
C ALA A 191 2.28 16.45 -14.16
N GLU A 192 2.96 15.42 -13.63
CA GLU A 192 4.20 15.56 -12.85
C GLU A 192 5.36 14.74 -13.45
N PRO A 193 6.07 15.29 -14.45
CA PRO A 193 7.20 14.60 -15.10
C PRO A 193 8.34 14.21 -14.15
N ASP A 194 8.55 14.96 -13.06
CA ASP A 194 9.59 14.75 -12.04
C ASP A 194 9.21 13.70 -10.98
N LEU A 195 7.93 13.31 -10.92
CA LEU A 195 7.46 12.27 -10.01
C LEU A 195 8.00 10.91 -10.43
N ALA A 196 8.68 10.21 -9.53
CA ALA A 196 9.21 8.89 -9.79
C ALA A 196 8.29 7.76 -9.32
N CYS A 197 7.58 7.97 -8.21
CA CYS A 197 6.70 6.98 -7.60
C CYS A 197 5.46 7.65 -7.04
N LEU A 198 4.32 6.98 -7.18
CA LEU A 198 3.03 7.41 -6.66
C LEU A 198 2.38 6.26 -5.91
N SER A 199 1.96 6.49 -4.68
CA SER A 199 1.09 5.58 -3.91
C SER A 199 -0.30 6.18 -3.73
N GLY A 200 -1.20 5.44 -3.09
CA GLY A 200 -2.44 6.01 -2.58
C GLY A 200 -3.04 5.23 -1.41
N PRO A 201 -4.29 5.55 -1.03
CA PRO A 201 -4.95 4.92 0.10
C PRO A 201 -5.13 3.41 -0.09
N VAL A 202 -5.04 2.68 1.01
CA VAL A 202 -5.46 1.27 1.09
C VAL A 202 -6.50 1.19 2.19
N ILE A 203 -7.70 0.74 1.82
CA ILE A 203 -8.91 0.82 2.65
C ILE A 203 -9.46 -0.59 2.86
N GLY A 204 -9.88 -0.95 4.07
CA GLY A 204 -10.48 -2.26 4.31
C GLY A 204 -11.73 -2.50 3.47
N ALA A 205 -11.74 -3.58 2.68
CA ALA A 205 -12.87 -3.97 1.82
C ALA A 205 -14.03 -4.57 2.60
N VAL A 206 -13.73 -5.22 3.75
CA VAL A 206 -14.69 -5.96 4.57
C VAL A 206 -14.35 -5.73 6.05
N LEU A 207 -15.38 -5.43 6.85
CA LEU A 207 -15.27 -5.16 8.29
C LEU A 207 -16.33 -5.95 9.07
N GLU A 208 -16.32 -7.28 8.91
CA GLU A 208 -17.31 -8.20 9.48
C GLU A 208 -16.84 -8.87 10.76
N THR A 209 -15.52 -9.03 10.95
CA THR A 209 -14.95 -9.67 12.13
C THR A 209 -14.22 -8.66 13.04
N GLU A 210 -14.02 -9.04 14.31
CA GLU A 210 -13.27 -8.22 15.27
C GLU A 210 -11.82 -7.98 14.81
N GLU A 211 -11.22 -8.96 14.14
CA GLU A 211 -9.87 -8.90 13.58
C GLU A 211 -9.77 -7.92 12.43
N GLN A 212 -10.77 -7.90 11.52
CA GLN A 212 -10.81 -6.95 10.41
C GLN A 212 -10.99 -5.51 10.92
N LEU A 213 -11.86 -5.31 11.91
CA LEU A 213 -12.02 -4.01 12.57
C LEU A 213 -10.76 -3.59 13.33
N ALA A 214 -10.10 -4.52 14.02
CA ALA A 214 -8.84 -4.27 14.71
C ALA A 214 -7.72 -3.91 13.73
N ALA A 215 -7.63 -4.61 12.61
CA ALA A 215 -6.70 -4.32 11.53
C ALA A 215 -6.93 -2.90 10.97
N GLU A 216 -8.18 -2.54 10.64
CA GLU A 216 -8.53 -1.20 10.14
C GLU A 216 -8.16 -0.07 11.13
N ARG A 217 -8.30 -0.32 12.45
CA ARG A 217 -7.92 0.66 13.48
C ARG A 217 -6.41 0.74 13.70
N ALA A 218 -5.71 -0.40 13.67
CA ALA A 218 -4.31 -0.49 14.07
C ALA A 218 -3.33 -0.29 12.92
N LEU A 219 -3.69 -0.75 11.72
CA LEU A 219 -2.86 -0.71 10.53
C LEU A 219 -3.13 0.61 9.81
N VAL A 220 -2.31 1.61 10.10
CA VAL A 220 -2.39 2.95 9.48
C VAL A 220 -1.82 2.90 8.05
N TRP A 221 -2.44 2.11 7.18
CA TRP A 221 -2.09 2.02 5.76
C TRP A 221 -2.68 3.17 4.96
N ASN A 222 -3.76 3.76 5.44
CA ASN A 222 -4.31 5.00 4.91
C ASN A 222 -3.56 6.20 5.52
N ARG A 223 -3.03 7.09 4.66
CA ARG A 223 -2.31 8.32 5.05
C ARG A 223 -3.19 9.57 4.94
N GLY A 224 -4.51 9.37 4.97
CA GLY A 224 -5.50 10.41 4.77
C GLY A 224 -5.86 10.58 3.31
N PHE A 225 -6.58 11.66 3.04
CA PHE A 225 -7.19 11.96 1.74
C PHE A 225 -6.69 13.28 1.17
N GLU A 226 -5.45 13.64 1.52
CA GLU A 226 -4.73 14.78 0.95
C GLU A 226 -3.62 14.29 0.04
N ALA A 227 -3.45 14.94 -1.11
CA ALA A 227 -2.32 14.70 -1.98
C ALA A 227 -1.04 15.21 -1.32
N ARG A 228 0.02 14.38 -1.30
CA ARG A 228 1.30 14.72 -0.67
C ARG A 228 2.46 14.41 -1.60
N ARG A 229 3.51 15.21 -1.53
CA ARG A 229 4.73 15.05 -2.32
C ARG A 229 5.94 15.15 -1.40
N TYR A 230 6.93 14.31 -1.65
CA TYR A 230 8.06 14.12 -0.76
C TYR A 230 9.35 14.10 -1.56
N SER A 231 10.34 14.87 -1.11
CA SER A 231 11.69 14.83 -1.65
C SER A 231 12.69 15.20 -0.56
N LEU A 232 13.98 14.95 -0.79
CA LEU A 232 15.01 15.45 0.12
C LEU A 232 15.13 16.99 0.11
N ALA A 233 14.74 17.63 -1.00
CA ALA A 233 14.79 19.08 -1.15
C ALA A 233 13.63 19.78 -0.43
N ASP A 234 12.49 19.08 -0.30
CA ASP A 234 11.28 19.57 0.37
C ASP A 234 10.75 18.48 1.32
N PRO A 235 11.37 18.33 2.51
CA PRO A 235 10.97 17.33 3.48
C PRO A 235 9.66 17.76 4.20
N PRO A 236 8.77 16.81 4.52
CA PRO A 236 7.51 17.12 5.17
C PRO A 236 7.72 17.58 6.62
N ALA A 237 7.04 18.66 7.00
CA ALA A 237 7.13 19.26 8.34
C ALA A 237 6.63 18.34 9.48
N ASP A 238 5.70 17.42 9.17
CA ASP A 238 5.08 16.49 10.12
C ASP A 238 5.85 15.17 10.30
N SER A 239 7.08 15.03 9.78
CA SER A 239 7.90 13.82 9.93
C SER A 239 9.32 14.12 10.42
N ALA A 240 9.50 14.08 11.74
CA ALA A 240 10.80 14.35 12.38
C ALA A 240 11.89 13.31 12.06
N ILE A 241 11.52 12.12 11.55
CA ILE A 241 12.47 11.07 11.15
C ILE A 241 12.60 10.91 9.63
N PHE A 242 12.05 11.83 8.82
CA PHE A 242 12.11 11.77 7.36
C PHE A 242 13.54 11.57 6.81
N PRO A 243 13.78 10.66 5.84
CA PRO A 243 12.80 9.86 5.10
C PRO A 243 12.52 8.48 5.71
N PHE A 244 12.97 8.19 6.93
CA PHE A 244 12.97 6.84 7.49
C PHE A 244 11.68 6.43 8.23
N SER A 245 10.59 7.17 8.05
CA SER A 245 9.31 6.86 8.70
C SER A 245 8.60 5.73 7.93
N PRO A 246 8.40 4.54 8.52
CA PRO A 246 7.66 3.46 7.86
C PRO A 246 6.23 3.90 7.53
N GLY A 247 5.74 3.49 6.35
CA GLY A 247 4.39 3.79 5.87
C GLY A 247 4.13 5.25 5.48
N LEU A 248 5.12 6.15 5.57
CA LEU A 248 4.94 7.57 5.23
C LEU A 248 4.52 7.77 3.76
N PHE A 249 5.08 6.96 2.87
CA PHE A 249 4.90 7.04 1.42
C PHE A 249 3.84 6.06 0.90
N GLY A 250 2.96 5.54 1.76
CA GLY A 250 2.03 4.46 1.40
C GLY A 250 2.58 3.07 1.67
N ILE A 251 1.92 2.05 1.12
CA ILE A 251 2.22 0.63 1.35
C ILE A 251 2.31 -0.15 0.04
N GLY A 252 2.99 -1.29 0.07
CA GLY A 252 3.35 -2.09 -1.11
C GLY A 252 2.18 -2.67 -1.91
N ALA A 253 0.97 -2.64 -1.36
CA ALA A 253 -0.25 -3.09 -2.04
C ALA A 253 -0.82 -2.06 -3.04
N ASN A 254 -0.33 -0.82 -3.03
CA ASN A 254 -0.85 0.25 -3.90
C ASN A 254 0.20 1.32 -4.22
N PHE A 255 1.00 1.07 -5.26
CA PHE A 255 1.88 2.11 -5.80
C PHE A 255 2.25 1.85 -7.26
N ALA A 256 2.66 2.91 -7.94
CA ALA A 256 3.22 2.89 -9.28
C ALA A 256 4.53 3.66 -9.35
N VAL A 257 5.40 3.28 -10.28
CA VAL A 257 6.75 3.82 -10.42
C VAL A 257 7.13 3.94 -11.89
N ARG A 258 7.98 4.91 -12.21
CA ARG A 258 8.66 4.94 -13.52
C ARG A 258 9.60 3.74 -13.63
N ALA A 259 9.44 2.96 -14.70
CA ALA A 259 10.12 1.68 -14.87
C ALA A 259 11.65 1.84 -14.95
N ASP A 260 12.11 2.88 -15.64
CA ASP A 260 13.53 3.24 -15.77
C ASP A 260 14.13 3.62 -14.41
N VAL A 261 13.44 4.43 -13.61
CA VAL A 261 13.86 4.79 -12.25
C VAL A 261 13.94 3.56 -11.36
N ALA A 262 12.91 2.71 -11.33
CA ALA A 262 12.90 1.48 -10.55
C ALA A 262 14.08 0.56 -10.90
N ARG A 263 14.39 0.43 -12.20
CA ARG A 263 15.54 -0.34 -12.69
C ARG A 263 16.87 0.30 -12.31
N ALA A 264 17.00 1.62 -12.45
CA ALA A 264 18.21 2.38 -12.15
C ALA A 264 18.61 2.29 -10.67
N VAL A 265 17.64 2.33 -9.75
CA VAL A 265 17.92 2.15 -8.31
C VAL A 265 18.15 0.68 -7.92
N GLY A 266 17.98 -0.27 -8.86
CA GLY A 266 18.29 -1.68 -8.70
C GLY A 266 17.11 -2.63 -8.48
N GLY A 267 15.87 -2.15 -8.57
CA GLY A 267 14.66 -2.92 -8.23
C GLY A 267 14.50 -3.16 -6.73
N PHE A 268 13.67 -4.10 -6.31
CA PHE A 268 13.44 -4.47 -4.91
C PHE A 268 14.63 -5.27 -4.35
N ASP A 269 14.89 -5.12 -3.05
CA ASP A 269 15.87 -5.96 -2.34
C ASP A 269 15.31 -7.36 -2.10
N GLU A 270 15.87 -8.36 -2.77
CA GLU A 270 15.43 -9.76 -2.69
C GLU A 270 15.74 -10.42 -1.35
N ALA A 271 16.43 -9.73 -0.42
CA ALA A 271 16.57 -10.16 0.97
C ALA A 271 15.41 -9.67 1.87
N LEU A 272 14.51 -8.83 1.35
CA LEU A 272 13.34 -8.28 2.06
C LEU A 272 12.01 -8.84 1.53
N GLY A 273 10.97 -8.71 2.36
CA GLY A 273 9.59 -8.98 1.98
C GLY A 273 9.05 -10.37 2.30
N ALA A 274 7.75 -10.56 2.03
CA ALA A 274 7.07 -11.82 2.24
C ALA A 274 7.77 -12.96 1.47
N GLY A 275 7.88 -14.14 2.10
CA GLY A 275 8.63 -15.27 1.54
C GLY A 275 10.15 -15.22 1.75
N ALA A 276 10.73 -14.06 2.09
CA ALA A 276 12.10 -13.97 2.60
C ALA A 276 12.14 -14.18 4.14
N PRO A 277 13.30 -14.51 4.73
CA PRO A 277 13.42 -14.65 6.19
C PRO A 277 13.01 -13.42 7.01
N THR A 278 13.05 -12.22 6.41
CA THR A 278 12.67 -10.96 7.07
C THR A 278 11.17 -10.69 7.07
N ARG A 279 10.39 -11.39 6.24
CA ARG A 279 8.92 -11.37 6.17
C ARG A 279 8.25 -10.04 5.78
N GLY A 280 8.99 -8.95 5.61
CA GLY A 280 8.44 -7.64 5.23
C GLY A 280 9.53 -6.59 5.02
N GLY A 281 9.08 -5.33 4.84
CA GLY A 281 9.91 -4.12 4.81
C GLY A 281 10.47 -3.73 3.44
N GLU A 282 10.12 -4.46 2.38
CA GLU A 282 10.61 -4.25 1.02
C GLU A 282 10.05 -3.01 0.33
N ASP A 283 8.79 -2.66 0.61
CA ASP A 283 8.08 -1.51 0.07
C ASP A 283 8.60 -0.20 0.67
N CYS A 284 8.65 -0.13 2.00
CA CYS A 284 9.23 0.95 2.77
C CYS A 284 10.68 1.18 2.34
N GLU A 285 11.47 0.11 2.26
CA GLU A 285 12.86 0.21 1.81
C GLU A 285 12.97 0.77 0.40
N PHE A 286 12.15 0.27 -0.53
CA PHE A 286 12.17 0.71 -1.92
C PHE A 286 11.81 2.20 -2.06
N MET A 287 10.75 2.65 -1.40
CA MET A 287 10.32 4.06 -1.44
C MET A 287 11.33 5.00 -0.75
N VAL A 288 11.90 4.61 0.40
CA VAL A 288 12.99 5.36 1.04
C VAL A 288 14.21 5.45 0.12
N ARG A 289 14.56 4.36 -0.57
CA ARG A 289 15.67 4.33 -1.51
C ARG A 289 15.46 5.27 -2.69
N LEU A 290 14.24 5.38 -3.22
CA LEU A 290 13.90 6.36 -4.26
C LEU A 290 14.15 7.79 -3.78
N VAL A 291 13.71 8.14 -2.57
CA VAL A 291 13.94 9.46 -1.97
C VAL A 291 15.43 9.71 -1.75
N LEU A 292 16.18 8.72 -1.24
CA LEU A 292 17.63 8.84 -1.04
C LEU A 292 18.43 8.93 -2.34
N ALA A 293 17.88 8.40 -3.44
CA ALA A 293 18.37 8.60 -4.80
C ALA A 293 18.03 10.00 -5.37
N GLY A 294 17.35 10.86 -4.60
CA GLY A 294 16.99 12.22 -5.01
C GLY A 294 15.71 12.31 -5.84
N HIS A 295 14.95 11.23 -5.97
CA HIS A 295 13.67 11.26 -6.67
C HIS A 295 12.54 11.79 -5.79
N ARG A 296 11.52 12.36 -6.44
CA ARG A 296 10.27 12.77 -5.81
C ARG A 296 9.30 11.59 -5.75
N VAL A 297 8.70 11.38 -4.58
CA VAL A 297 7.67 10.36 -4.33
C VAL A 297 6.38 11.06 -3.91
N GLY A 298 5.23 10.52 -4.32
CA GLY A 298 3.93 11.11 -4.07
C GLY A 298 2.92 10.13 -3.50
N TYR A 299 1.91 10.70 -2.84
CA TYR A 299 0.69 10.03 -2.40
C TYR A 299 -0.49 10.77 -3.02
N ASP A 300 -1.37 10.07 -3.73
CA ASP A 300 -2.56 10.65 -4.37
C ASP A 300 -3.83 9.89 -3.92
N PRO A 301 -4.78 10.55 -3.26
CA PRO A 301 -6.02 9.95 -2.77
C PRO A 301 -6.86 9.29 -3.87
N GLY A 302 -6.82 9.81 -5.10
CA GLY A 302 -7.60 9.29 -6.22
C GLY A 302 -7.13 7.91 -6.70
N ALA A 303 -5.91 7.51 -6.37
CA ALA A 303 -5.36 6.19 -6.71
C ALA A 303 -5.50 5.25 -5.51
N PHE A 304 -6.71 4.88 -5.11
CA PHE A 304 -6.98 4.03 -3.95
C PHE A 304 -7.30 2.58 -4.33
N VAL A 305 -7.15 1.68 -3.35
CA VAL A 305 -7.56 0.27 -3.46
C VAL A 305 -8.32 -0.18 -2.22
N TRP A 306 -9.18 -1.18 -2.39
CA TRP A 306 -9.81 -1.92 -1.31
C TRP A 306 -8.96 -3.16 -1.00
N HIS A 307 -8.74 -3.46 0.28
CA HIS A 307 -7.91 -4.56 0.73
C HIS A 307 -8.69 -5.52 1.61
N HIS A 308 -8.59 -6.82 1.32
CA HIS A 308 -9.22 -7.88 2.10
C HIS A 308 -8.35 -8.27 3.29
N HIS A 309 -8.66 -7.68 4.45
CA HIS A 309 -8.00 -7.99 5.70
C HIS A 309 -8.13 -9.47 6.07
N ARG A 310 -7.11 -9.98 6.77
CA ARG A 310 -7.16 -11.33 7.37
C ARG A 310 -8.30 -11.40 8.38
N SER A 311 -9.04 -12.51 8.36
CA SER A 311 -10.20 -12.71 9.21
C SER A 311 -9.92 -13.58 10.44
N SER A 312 -8.70 -14.09 10.61
CA SER A 312 -8.33 -14.90 11.78
C SER A 312 -7.23 -14.24 12.66
N PRO A 313 -7.28 -14.44 13.99
CA PRO A 313 -6.27 -13.92 14.90
C PRO A 313 -4.85 -14.40 14.60
N GLU A 314 -4.70 -15.67 14.19
CA GLU A 314 -3.39 -16.26 13.88
C GLU A 314 -2.75 -15.59 12.66
N GLU A 315 -3.52 -15.38 11.59
CA GLU A 315 -3.04 -14.70 10.40
C GLU A 315 -2.69 -13.24 10.67
N LEU A 316 -3.54 -12.53 11.42
CA LEU A 316 -3.26 -11.14 11.83
C LEU A 316 -1.98 -11.06 12.68
N ARG A 317 -1.79 -11.96 13.65
CA ARG A 317 -0.57 -12.03 14.46
C ARG A 317 0.66 -12.34 13.60
N SER A 318 0.54 -13.25 12.62
CA SER A 318 1.60 -13.57 11.67
C SER A 318 1.98 -12.35 10.83
N GLN A 319 0.99 -11.57 10.37
CA GLN A 319 1.20 -10.31 9.64
C GLN A 319 1.92 -9.27 10.50
N LEU A 320 1.46 -9.04 11.74
CA LEU A 320 2.09 -8.11 12.68
C LEU A 320 3.54 -8.50 13.03
N ARG A 321 3.80 -9.81 13.17
CA ARG A 321 5.17 -10.33 13.29
C ARG A 321 5.98 -10.01 12.05
N GLY A 322 5.40 -10.20 10.86
CA GLY A 322 6.02 -9.82 9.58
C GLY A 322 6.43 -8.35 9.54
N TYR A 323 5.56 -7.43 9.96
CA TYR A 323 5.87 -6.01 10.04
C TYR A 323 6.96 -5.67 11.06
N SER A 324 6.94 -6.32 12.22
CA SER A 324 7.99 -6.14 13.23
C SER A 324 9.36 -6.62 12.73
N MET A 325 9.40 -7.80 12.10
CA MET A 325 10.62 -8.33 11.48
C MET A 325 11.09 -7.46 10.30
N GLY A 326 10.17 -6.98 9.47
CA GLY A 326 10.45 -6.07 8.36
C GLY A 326 11.05 -4.75 8.84
N LEU A 327 10.51 -4.17 9.92
CA LEU A 327 11.06 -2.97 10.55
C LEU A 327 12.50 -3.20 11.04
N GLY A 328 12.75 -4.32 11.73
CA GLY A 328 14.10 -4.67 12.18
C GLY A 328 15.10 -4.86 11.03
N ALA A 329 14.67 -5.50 9.95
CA ALA A 329 15.46 -5.65 8.73
C ALA A 329 15.78 -4.29 8.10
N PHE A 330 14.79 -3.41 7.99
CA PHE A 330 14.94 -2.06 7.43
C PHE A 330 15.90 -1.19 8.27
N LEU A 331 15.72 -1.15 9.60
CA LEU A 331 16.64 -0.45 10.51
C LEU A 331 18.07 -0.98 10.40
N THR A 332 18.24 -2.29 10.26
CA THR A 332 19.54 -2.91 10.04
C THR A 332 20.14 -2.50 8.70
N LYS A 333 19.33 -2.41 7.64
CA LYS A 333 19.79 -1.92 6.33
C LYS A 333 20.26 -0.46 6.40
N ILE A 334 19.54 0.40 7.12
CA ILE A 334 19.96 1.78 7.38
C ILE A 334 21.33 1.81 8.07
N ALA A 335 21.50 1.04 9.15
CA ALA A 335 22.76 1.01 9.91
C ALA A 335 23.96 0.48 9.08
N LEU A 336 23.71 -0.41 8.12
CA LEU A 336 24.74 -0.98 7.25
C LEU A 336 25.07 -0.11 6.02
N ASP A 337 24.37 1.01 5.83
CA ASP A 337 24.60 1.96 4.73
C ASP A 337 25.18 3.27 5.31
N PRO A 338 26.45 3.63 5.02
CA PRO A 338 27.11 4.74 5.71
C PRO A 338 26.40 6.10 5.61
N ARG A 339 25.86 6.42 4.43
CA ARG A 339 25.19 7.71 4.20
C ARG A 339 23.82 7.72 4.87
N ALA A 340 23.03 6.66 4.71
CA ALA A 340 21.73 6.56 5.37
C ALA A 340 21.89 6.49 6.90
N GLY A 341 22.85 5.73 7.41
CA GLY A 341 23.18 5.62 8.84
C GLY A 341 23.58 6.96 9.45
N ALA A 342 24.44 7.75 8.78
CA ALA A 342 24.81 9.09 9.24
C ALA A 342 23.61 10.05 9.27
N MET A 343 22.69 9.95 8.29
CA MET A 343 21.45 10.72 8.30
C MET A 343 20.52 10.28 9.44
N ALA A 344 20.35 8.98 9.64
CA ALA A 344 19.47 8.42 10.67
C ALA A 344 19.98 8.71 12.09
N ALA A 345 21.30 8.70 12.31
CA ALA A 345 21.90 9.01 13.62
C ALA A 345 21.46 10.38 14.16
N LYS A 346 21.35 11.38 13.29
CA LYS A 346 20.87 12.73 13.63
C LYS A 346 19.40 12.79 14.06
N ARG A 347 18.64 11.72 13.84
CA ARG A 347 17.18 11.62 14.08
C ARG A 347 16.83 10.67 15.23
N ILE A 348 17.83 10.05 15.87
CA ILE A 348 17.60 9.11 16.97
C ILE A 348 16.71 9.69 18.09
N PRO A 349 16.91 10.94 18.57
CA PRO A 349 16.03 11.51 19.60
C PRO A 349 14.56 11.58 19.16
N ALA A 350 14.31 12.01 17.92
CA ALA A 350 12.97 12.06 17.35
C ALA A 350 12.36 10.67 17.17
N ALA A 351 13.16 9.67 16.76
CA ALA A 351 12.71 8.29 16.64
C ALA A 351 12.25 7.70 17.98
N PHE A 352 12.99 7.98 19.07
CA PHE A 352 12.57 7.56 20.42
C PHE A 352 11.27 8.22 20.86
N ALA A 353 11.08 9.51 20.57
CA ALA A 353 9.83 10.21 20.88
C ALA A 353 8.63 9.62 20.10
N GLN A 354 8.81 9.34 18.81
CA GLN A 354 7.76 8.75 17.97
C GLN A 354 7.40 7.32 18.39
N PHE A 355 8.38 6.48 18.74
CA PHE A 355 8.13 5.11 19.19
C PHE A 355 7.24 5.07 20.45
N ARG A 356 7.44 6.01 21.38
CA ARG A 356 6.58 6.16 22.57
C ARG A 356 5.14 6.53 22.23
N GLN A 357 4.94 7.37 21.21
CA GLN A 357 3.60 7.77 20.76
C GLN A 357 2.85 6.62 20.07
N ILE A 358 3.55 5.81 19.26
CA ILE A 358 2.96 4.64 18.59
C ILE A 358 2.50 3.62 19.64
N GLY A 359 3.35 3.31 20.63
CA GLY A 359 3.00 2.37 21.70
C GLY A 359 1.74 2.80 22.49
N ALA A 360 1.53 4.11 22.68
CA ALA A 360 0.32 4.64 23.30
C ALA A 360 -0.93 4.43 22.43
N ARG A 361 -0.85 4.68 21.11
CA ARG A 361 -1.98 4.48 20.18
C ARG A 361 -2.38 3.01 20.03
N GLU A 362 -1.41 2.11 19.95
CA GLU A 362 -1.70 0.68 19.85
C GLU A 362 -2.35 0.14 21.11
N SER A 363 -1.99 0.66 22.29
CA SER A 363 -2.64 0.28 23.55
C SER A 363 -4.12 0.65 23.62
N THR A 364 -4.56 1.64 22.82
CA THR A 364 -5.95 2.08 22.74
C THR A 364 -6.79 1.37 21.66
N ALA A 365 -6.19 0.54 20.80
CA ALA A 365 -6.87 -0.09 19.66
C ALA A 365 -7.76 -1.32 20.02
N GLY A 366 -7.82 -1.69 21.30
CA GLY A 366 -8.62 -2.79 21.86
C GLY A 366 -7.88 -4.14 21.92
N GLU A 367 -8.44 -5.08 22.69
CA GLU A 367 -7.86 -6.42 22.95
C GLU A 367 -7.75 -7.31 21.69
N GLY A 368 -8.52 -7.02 20.64
CA GLY A 368 -8.51 -7.76 19.37
C GLY A 368 -7.22 -7.58 18.56
N VAL A 369 -6.42 -6.55 18.85
CA VAL A 369 -5.03 -6.48 18.39
C VAL A 369 -4.21 -7.37 19.31
N ALA A 370 -4.28 -8.69 19.10
CA ALA A 370 -3.36 -9.67 19.69
C ALA A 370 -1.93 -9.52 19.12
N ALA A 371 -1.49 -8.29 18.87
CA ALA A 371 -0.09 -7.98 18.71
C ALA A 371 0.59 -8.39 20.00
N GLY A 372 1.68 -9.15 19.89
CA GLY A 372 2.43 -9.60 21.05
C GLY A 372 2.75 -8.45 22.01
N SER A 373 3.08 -8.81 23.25
CA SER A 373 3.57 -7.85 24.24
C SER A 373 4.68 -6.98 23.64
N LEU A 374 4.91 -5.78 24.20
CA LEU A 374 6.00 -4.91 23.75
C LEU A 374 7.34 -5.67 23.66
N GLY A 375 7.60 -6.59 24.61
CA GLY A 375 8.78 -7.46 24.60
C GLY A 375 8.83 -8.42 23.40
N GLU A 376 7.71 -9.03 23.02
CA GLU A 376 7.62 -9.90 21.84
C GLU A 376 7.87 -9.13 20.54
N ARG A 377 7.30 -7.92 20.40
CA ARG A 377 7.53 -7.06 19.23
C ARG A 377 9.00 -6.66 19.12
N LEU A 378 9.63 -6.28 20.23
CA LEU A 378 11.06 -5.97 20.26
C LEU A 378 11.91 -7.18 19.87
N ALA A 379 11.56 -8.38 20.35
CA ALA A 379 12.24 -9.62 19.95
C ALA A 379 12.11 -9.86 18.44
N TRP A 380 10.93 -9.68 17.84
CA TRP A 380 10.74 -9.81 16.40
C TRP A 380 11.52 -8.77 15.59
N ILE A 381 11.66 -7.54 16.08
CA ILE A 381 12.52 -6.52 15.47
C ILE A 381 13.99 -6.99 15.47
N VAL A 382 14.49 -7.52 16.59
CA VAL A 382 15.86 -8.07 16.67
C VAL A 382 16.05 -9.26 15.72
N ASP A 383 15.06 -10.17 15.67
CA ASP A 383 15.06 -11.32 14.74
C ASP A 383 15.10 -10.85 13.29
N GLY A 384 14.33 -9.81 12.95
CA GLY A 384 14.30 -9.20 11.62
C GLY A 384 15.66 -8.68 11.17
N GLY A 385 16.38 -7.97 12.05
CA GLY A 385 17.72 -7.49 11.76
C GLY A 385 18.73 -8.62 11.53
N SER A 386 18.69 -9.63 12.41
CA SER A 386 19.52 -10.83 12.27
C SER A 386 19.21 -11.61 10.99
N ALA A 387 17.93 -11.72 10.64
CA ALA A 387 17.46 -12.34 9.42
C ALA A 387 17.96 -11.60 8.18
N TYR A 388 17.97 -10.26 8.18
CA TYR A 388 18.48 -9.47 7.06
C TYR A 388 19.99 -9.65 6.85
N VAL A 389 20.80 -9.66 7.91
CA VAL A 389 22.27 -9.87 7.79
C VAL A 389 22.59 -11.23 7.17
N ARG A 390 21.88 -12.29 7.56
CA ARG A 390 22.03 -13.63 6.97
C ARG A 390 21.44 -13.68 5.56
N GLY A 391 20.23 -13.18 5.38
CA GLY A 391 19.46 -13.18 4.14
C GLY A 391 20.22 -12.49 3.01
N ARG A 392 20.75 -11.28 3.24
CA ARG A 392 21.49 -10.55 2.20
C ARG A 392 22.72 -11.28 1.69
N ARG A 393 23.40 -12.07 2.53
CA ARG A 393 24.56 -12.88 2.12
C ARG A 393 24.11 -14.07 1.29
N ALA A 394 23.03 -14.75 1.71
CA ALA A 394 22.44 -15.86 0.97
C ALA A 394 21.91 -15.40 -0.40
N THR A 395 21.16 -14.30 -0.45
CA THR A 395 20.64 -13.70 -1.69
C THR A 395 21.77 -13.39 -2.68
N ARG A 396 22.87 -12.78 -2.23
CA ARG A 396 24.02 -12.49 -3.10
C ARG A 396 24.71 -13.75 -3.63
N ARG A 397 24.81 -14.81 -2.81
CA ARG A 397 25.44 -16.09 -3.23
C ARG A 397 24.69 -16.76 -4.39
N VAL A 398 23.38 -16.58 -4.46
CA VAL A 398 22.54 -17.13 -5.54
C VAL A 398 22.31 -16.11 -6.68
N GLY A 399 23.10 -15.04 -6.75
CA GLY A 399 22.99 -14.01 -7.80
C GLY A 399 21.78 -13.07 -7.64
N GLY A 400 21.12 -13.08 -6.50
CA GLY A 400 19.97 -12.22 -6.21
C GLY A 400 20.35 -10.76 -5.94
N ARG A 401 19.38 -9.86 -6.07
CA ARG A 401 19.57 -8.41 -5.95
C ARG A 401 19.52 -7.95 -4.49
N VAL A 402 20.58 -7.27 -4.04
CA VAL A 402 20.64 -6.60 -2.72
C VAL A 402 21.25 -5.20 -2.91
N PRO A 403 20.46 -4.24 -3.41
CA PRO A 403 20.90 -2.87 -3.69
C PRO A 403 21.25 -2.12 -2.41
N ARG A 404 22.14 -1.11 -2.53
CA ARG A 404 22.43 -0.17 -1.43
C ARG A 404 21.20 0.68 -1.15
N LEU A 405 20.99 1.07 0.11
CA LEU A 405 19.85 1.91 0.49
C LEU A 405 20.02 3.32 -0.09
N SER A 406 21.24 3.85 -0.09
CA SER A 406 21.58 5.12 -0.73
C SER A 406 22.41 4.90 -2.01
N PRO A 407 21.78 4.70 -3.18
CA PRO A 407 22.51 4.61 -4.43
C PRO A 407 23.23 5.94 -4.72
N VAL A 408 24.41 5.85 -5.33
CA VAL A 408 25.16 7.03 -5.76
C VAL A 408 24.60 7.46 -7.10
N ASN A 409 23.99 8.64 -7.19
CA ASN A 409 23.56 9.18 -8.47
C ASN A 409 24.78 9.45 -9.36
N SER A 410 24.88 8.73 -10.47
CA SER A 410 25.76 9.10 -11.58
C SER A 410 25.28 10.35 -12.33
N TYR A 411 24.06 10.82 -12.07
CA TYR A 411 23.41 11.91 -12.82
C TYR A 411 23.60 13.33 -12.23
N VAL A 412 24.36 13.51 -11.14
CA VAL A 412 24.58 14.85 -10.53
C VAL A 412 26.00 15.39 -10.81
N THR A 413 26.63 14.97 -11.91
CA THR A 413 27.98 15.45 -12.28
C THR A 413 28.08 16.17 -13.63
N SER A 414 26.96 16.51 -14.27
CA SER A 414 26.95 17.44 -15.42
C SER A 414 26.24 18.73 -15.02
N ASP A 415 26.95 19.57 -14.28
CA ASP A 415 26.86 21.04 -14.30
C ASP A 415 27.70 21.57 -13.13
N ARG A 416 29.00 21.69 -13.41
CA ARG A 416 29.93 22.56 -12.71
C ARG A 416 30.77 23.29 -13.73
#